data_AF-A0A8T7FUP7-F1
#
_entry.id   AF-A0A8T7FUP7-F1
#
_cell.length_a   1.000
_cell.length_b   1.000
_cell.length_c   1.000
_cell.angle_alpha   90.00
_cell.angle_beta   90.00
_cell.angle_gamma   90.00
#
_symmetry.space_group_name_H-M   'P 1'
#
loop_
_entity.id
_entity.type
_entity.pdbx_description
1 polymer ?
#
loop_
_entity_poly.entity_id
_entity_poly.type
_entity_poly.pdbx_seq_one_letter_code
_entity_poly.pdbx_strand_id
1 'polypeptide(L)'
;MSDFTVKDLNFSRCRRWILDANTKRDVDPVYSFIASWISFNHFYGTYASSNRVKFREWSRNNMNGSSGDKAQLLYLISRNEFTDFFNNFKTEQKELFEIKVRLPVINLLNEQGVPDGIEGEYSLEDLQAEQIFLVIYQVRNNLFHGNKDPFTNERDRRLSRVGSWFMLIFLSALLSHTYGEELDALDDEQQQEIKNVAHIAKRSLEKEQPASSIDES
;
A
#
# COMPACT_ATOMS: atom_id res chain seq x y z
N MET A 1 22.93 -3.44 8.65
CA MET A 1 21.49 -3.24 8.42
C MET A 1 20.80 -3.40 9.77
N SER A 2 19.97 -2.45 10.18
CA SER A 2 19.18 -2.60 11.40
C SER A 2 17.94 -3.42 11.07
N ASP A 3 17.90 -4.66 11.52
CA ASP A 3 16.74 -5.53 11.30
C ASP A 3 15.52 -4.93 12.02
N PHE A 4 14.46 -4.64 11.27
CA PHE A 4 13.15 -4.35 11.83
C PHE A 4 12.56 -5.66 12.38
N THR A 5 13.09 -6.15 13.50
CA THR A 5 12.62 -7.38 14.11
C THR A 5 11.54 -7.07 15.14
N VAL A 6 10.29 -7.28 14.76
CA VAL A 6 9.17 -7.35 15.71
C VAL A 6 9.16 -8.78 16.27
N LYS A 7 10.07 -9.06 17.20
CA LYS A 7 10.22 -10.39 17.82
C LYS A 7 8.93 -10.78 18.57
N ASP A 8 8.60 -12.07 18.52
CA ASP A 8 7.54 -12.73 19.31
C ASP A 8 6.07 -12.39 18.99
N LEU A 9 5.75 -11.82 17.82
CA LEU A 9 4.36 -11.56 17.40
C LEU A 9 3.84 -12.53 16.34
N ASN A 10 2.84 -13.34 16.70
CA ASN A 10 2.26 -14.32 15.78
C ASN A 10 1.41 -13.65 14.68
N PHE A 11 2.00 -13.50 13.49
CA PHE A 11 1.33 -13.00 12.29
C PHE A 11 0.72 -14.09 11.40
N SER A 12 0.40 -15.28 11.92
CA SER A 12 -0.26 -16.36 11.14
C SER A 12 -1.54 -15.90 10.45
N ARG A 13 -2.30 -14.98 11.08
CA ARG A 13 -3.45 -14.33 10.45
C ARG A 13 -3.08 -13.46 9.25
N CYS A 14 -1.95 -12.73 9.31
CA CYS A 14 -1.45 -11.95 8.18
C CYS A 14 -1.05 -12.86 7.01
N ARG A 15 -0.36 -13.97 7.31
CA ARG A 15 0.06 -14.96 6.32
C ARG A 15 -1.12 -15.57 5.56
N ARG A 16 -2.20 -15.94 6.26
CA ARG A 16 -3.42 -16.44 5.62
C ARG A 16 -4.02 -15.43 4.64
N TRP A 17 -4.12 -14.17 5.04
CA TRP A 17 -4.68 -13.13 4.18
C TRP A 17 -3.81 -12.80 2.97
N ILE A 18 -2.48 -12.91 3.10
CA ILE A 18 -1.56 -12.78 1.96
C ILE A 18 -1.75 -13.92 0.97
N LEU A 19 -1.92 -15.16 1.44
CA LEU A 19 -2.22 -16.29 0.58
C LEU A 19 -3.55 -16.09 -0.18
N ASP A 20 -4.60 -15.69 0.54
CA ASP A 20 -5.90 -15.39 -0.06
C ASP A 20 -5.81 -14.23 -1.08
N ALA A 21 -5.01 -13.21 -0.78
CA ALA A 21 -4.76 -12.09 -1.68
C ALA A 21 -4.02 -12.54 -2.96
N ASN A 22 -3.01 -13.39 -2.82
CA ASN A 22 -2.23 -13.90 -3.94
C ASN A 22 -3.08 -14.76 -4.88
N THR A 23 -3.83 -15.72 -4.33
CA THR A 23 -4.68 -16.64 -5.13
C THR A 23 -5.79 -15.94 -5.92
N LYS A 24 -6.16 -14.71 -5.52
CA LYS A 24 -7.22 -13.92 -6.17
C LYS A 24 -6.69 -12.77 -7.01
N ARG A 25 -5.39 -12.49 -7.01
CA ARG A 25 -4.79 -11.31 -7.63
C ARG A 25 -5.23 -11.09 -9.08
N ASP A 26 -5.22 -12.15 -9.89
CA ASP A 26 -5.47 -12.04 -11.33
C ASP A 26 -6.96 -12.19 -11.70
N VAL A 27 -7.76 -12.74 -10.79
CA VAL A 27 -9.20 -12.98 -10.98
C VAL A 27 -10.03 -11.82 -10.40
N ASP A 28 -9.63 -11.32 -9.24
CA ASP A 28 -10.30 -10.25 -8.50
C ASP A 28 -9.25 -9.35 -7.79
N PRO A 29 -8.66 -8.38 -8.51
CA PRO A 29 -7.69 -7.45 -7.95
C PRO A 29 -8.23 -6.63 -6.78
N VAL A 30 -9.55 -6.37 -6.73
CA VAL A 30 -10.17 -5.62 -5.64
C VAL A 30 -10.20 -6.47 -4.37
N TYR A 31 -10.62 -7.73 -4.47
CA TYR A 31 -10.50 -8.66 -3.35
C TYR A 31 -9.04 -8.83 -2.92
N SER A 32 -8.12 -8.99 -3.87
CA SER A 32 -6.68 -9.10 -3.57
C SER A 32 -6.16 -7.89 -2.81
N PHE A 33 -6.57 -6.68 -3.21
CA PHE A 33 -6.26 -5.45 -2.50
C PHE A 33 -6.84 -5.42 -1.08
N ILE A 34 -8.12 -5.76 -0.94
CA ILE A 34 -8.80 -5.80 0.37
C ILE A 34 -8.15 -6.83 1.29
N ALA A 35 -7.87 -8.04 0.81
CA ALA A 35 -7.21 -9.10 1.56
C ALA A 35 -5.80 -8.68 2.00
N SER A 36 -5.02 -8.08 1.11
CA SER A 36 -3.70 -7.51 1.45
C SER A 36 -3.84 -6.42 2.51
N TRP A 37 -4.81 -5.52 2.36
CA TRP A 37 -5.06 -4.48 3.36
C TRP A 37 -5.45 -5.05 4.73
N ILE A 38 -6.29 -6.09 4.78
CA ILE A 38 -6.67 -6.75 6.03
C ILE A 38 -5.43 -7.37 6.70
N SER A 39 -4.53 -7.97 5.92
CA SER A 39 -3.25 -8.45 6.42
C SER A 39 -2.42 -7.31 7.04
N PHE A 40 -2.28 -6.18 6.34
CA PHE A 40 -1.55 -5.03 6.88
C PHE A 40 -2.20 -4.44 8.13
N ASN A 41 -3.52 -4.38 8.17
CA ASN A 41 -4.29 -3.94 9.33
C ASN A 41 -3.99 -4.78 10.56
N HIS A 42 -3.97 -6.11 10.39
CA HIS A 42 -3.52 -7.00 11.45
C HIS A 42 -2.08 -6.74 11.84
N PHE A 43 -1.18 -6.49 10.89
CA PHE A 43 0.22 -6.18 11.17
C PHE A 43 0.36 -4.92 12.05
N TYR A 44 -0.13 -3.77 11.59
CA TYR A 44 0.03 -2.51 12.33
C TYR A 44 -0.78 -2.49 13.62
N GLY A 45 -1.94 -3.15 13.67
CA GLY A 45 -2.76 -3.23 14.89
C GLY A 45 -2.10 -4.08 15.97
N THR A 46 -1.44 -5.17 15.56
CA THR A 46 -0.61 -6.01 16.45
C THR A 46 0.61 -5.24 16.94
N TYR A 47 1.31 -4.52 16.04
CA TYR A 47 2.46 -3.68 16.41
C TYR A 47 2.08 -2.59 17.43
N ALA A 48 0.99 -1.85 17.19
CA ALA A 48 0.51 -0.81 18.08
C ALA A 48 0.07 -1.39 19.44
N SER A 49 -0.55 -2.57 19.46
CA SER A 49 -0.99 -3.25 20.68
C SER A 49 0.20 -3.70 21.53
N SER A 50 1.23 -4.26 20.91
CA SER A 50 2.46 -4.67 21.61
C SER A 50 3.25 -3.47 22.14
N ASN A 51 3.08 -2.30 21.53
CA ASN A 51 3.69 -1.03 21.95
C ASN A 51 2.68 -0.08 22.62
N ARG A 52 1.65 -0.61 23.31
CA ARG A 52 0.47 0.15 23.78
C ARG A 52 0.79 1.46 24.50
N VAL A 53 1.80 1.48 25.37
CA VAL A 53 2.18 2.69 26.14
C VAL A 53 2.72 3.76 25.20
N LYS A 54 3.71 3.41 24.35
CA LYS A 54 4.31 4.32 23.36
C LYS A 54 3.28 4.80 22.34
N PHE A 55 2.42 3.91 21.86
CA PHE A 55 1.33 4.27 20.95
C PHE A 55 0.37 5.29 21.56
N ARG A 56 -0.05 5.10 22.82
CA ARG A 56 -0.95 6.03 23.52
C ARG A 56 -0.32 7.41 23.71
N GLU A 57 0.95 7.45 24.08
CA GLU A 57 1.69 8.70 24.22
C GLU A 57 1.82 9.42 22.87
N TRP A 58 2.26 8.71 21.84
CA TRP A 58 2.35 9.23 20.48
C TRP A 58 1.00 9.76 19.99
N SER A 59 -0.08 8.99 20.19
CA SER A 59 -1.43 9.36 19.77
C SER A 59 -1.94 10.63 20.46
N ARG A 60 -1.67 10.82 21.76
CA ARG A 60 -2.00 12.07 22.45
C ARG A 60 -1.29 13.27 21.84
N ASN A 61 -0.02 13.11 21.50
CA ASN A 61 0.82 14.19 21.00
C ASN A 61 0.58 14.53 19.51
N ASN A 62 0.12 13.55 18.70
CA ASN A 62 0.02 13.71 17.24
C ASN A 62 -1.41 13.63 16.71
N MET A 63 -2.34 13.03 17.45
CA MET A 63 -3.70 12.73 16.97
C MET A 63 -4.78 12.97 18.03
N ASN A 64 -4.54 13.86 19.00
CA ASN A 64 -5.49 14.20 20.07
C ASN A 64 -6.03 12.97 20.84
N GLY A 65 -5.23 11.91 20.98
CA GLY A 65 -5.59 10.68 21.69
C GLY A 65 -6.41 9.67 20.86
N SER A 66 -6.54 9.87 19.54
CA SER A 66 -7.23 8.93 18.66
C SER A 66 -6.57 7.54 18.63
N SER A 67 -7.35 6.48 18.74
CA SER A 67 -6.86 5.09 18.80
C SER A 67 -7.33 4.19 17.64
N GLY A 68 -7.98 4.76 16.62
CA GLY A 68 -8.52 4.01 15.48
C GLY A 68 -7.45 3.54 14.49
N ASP A 69 -7.87 2.79 13.46
CA ASP A 69 -7.00 2.19 12.45
C ASP A 69 -6.01 3.16 11.81
N LYS A 70 -6.48 4.37 11.45
CA LYS A 70 -5.62 5.41 10.89
C LYS A 70 -4.49 5.80 11.86
N ALA A 71 -4.78 5.88 13.16
CA ALA A 71 -3.78 6.22 14.15
C ALA A 71 -2.74 5.11 14.35
N GLN A 72 -3.17 3.85 14.30
CA GLN A 72 -2.25 2.71 14.40
C GLN A 72 -1.32 2.63 13.18
N LEU A 73 -1.85 2.89 11.98
CA LEU A 73 -1.09 2.98 10.74
C LEU A 73 -0.03 4.10 10.81
N LEU A 74 -0.45 5.32 11.13
CA LEU A 74 0.45 6.47 11.22
C LEU A 74 1.49 6.30 12.33
N TYR A 75 1.13 5.65 13.44
CA TYR A 75 2.09 5.28 14.48
C TYR A 75 3.19 4.38 13.93
N LEU A 76 2.84 3.32 13.19
CA LEU A 76 3.82 2.42 12.56
C LEU A 76 4.72 3.18 11.58
N ILE A 77 4.14 4.00 10.70
CA ILE A 77 4.90 4.74 9.67
C ILE A 77 5.86 5.75 10.31
N SER A 78 5.48 6.37 11.43
CA SER A 78 6.33 7.31 12.16
C SER A 78 7.54 6.68 12.86
N ARG A 79 7.72 5.36 12.78
CA ARG A 79 8.87 4.68 13.39
C ARG A 79 10.04 4.72 12.42
N ASN A 80 11.23 5.04 12.93
CA ASN A 80 12.46 5.10 12.13
C ASN A 80 12.73 3.75 11.47
N GLU A 81 12.52 2.66 12.20
CA GLU A 81 12.80 1.31 11.72
C GLU A 81 11.88 0.92 10.55
N PHE A 82 10.62 1.38 10.57
CA PHE A 82 9.71 1.20 9.44
C PHE A 82 10.13 2.07 8.25
N THR A 83 10.53 3.32 8.52
CA THR A 83 11.00 4.25 7.48
C THR A 83 12.25 3.73 6.79
N ASP A 84 13.20 3.19 7.55
CA ASP A 84 14.42 2.58 7.04
C ASP A 84 14.11 1.35 6.19
N PHE A 85 13.24 0.46 6.68
CA PHE A 85 12.76 -0.68 5.90
C PHE A 85 12.11 -0.24 4.59
N PHE A 86 11.21 0.75 4.65
CA PHE A 86 10.50 1.26 3.50
C PHE A 86 11.44 1.86 2.45
N ASN A 87 12.45 2.61 2.88
CA ASN A 87 13.44 3.21 1.98
C ASN A 87 14.31 2.15 1.29
N ASN A 88 14.67 1.07 2.00
CA ASN A 88 15.37 -0.07 1.40
C ASN A 88 14.46 -0.79 0.40
N PHE A 89 13.23 -1.12 0.79
CA PHE A 89 12.23 -1.73 -0.08
C PHE A 89 12.00 -0.91 -1.36
N LYS A 90 11.93 0.41 -1.23
CA LYS A 90 11.82 1.36 -2.35
C LYS A 90 13.02 1.29 -3.30
N THR A 91 14.21 1.14 -2.74
CA THR A 91 15.45 1.01 -3.51
C THR A 91 15.55 -0.35 -4.23
N GLU A 92 15.05 -1.41 -3.62
CA GLU A 92 15.06 -2.77 -4.18
C GLU A 92 13.97 -2.97 -5.25
N GLN A 93 12.82 -2.31 -5.08
CA GLN A 93 11.65 -2.47 -5.93
C GLN A 93 11.41 -1.25 -6.84
N LYS A 94 12.48 -0.66 -7.41
CA LYS A 94 12.40 0.60 -8.18
C LYS A 94 11.28 0.64 -9.21
N GLU A 95 11.10 -0.44 -9.98
CA GLU A 95 10.09 -0.50 -11.04
C GLU A 95 8.66 -0.37 -10.50
N LEU A 96 8.40 -0.86 -9.28
CA LEU A 96 7.11 -0.69 -8.59
C LEU A 96 6.86 0.77 -8.23
N PHE A 97 7.92 1.52 -7.91
CA PHE A 97 7.83 2.91 -7.52
C PHE A 97 7.77 3.88 -8.70
N GLU A 98 8.21 3.47 -9.90
CA GLU A 98 8.01 4.24 -11.15
C GLU A 98 6.53 4.43 -11.54
N ILE A 99 5.62 3.66 -10.93
CA ILE A 99 4.17 3.77 -11.19
C ILE A 99 3.69 5.18 -10.87
N LYS A 100 2.99 5.79 -11.83
CA LYS A 100 2.40 7.11 -11.68
C LYS A 100 0.96 7.06 -11.17
N VAL A 101 0.65 7.97 -10.26
CA VAL A 101 -0.69 8.15 -9.69
C VAL A 101 -1.10 9.63 -9.77
N ARG A 102 -2.39 9.88 -10.01
CA ARG A 102 -2.96 11.23 -9.98
C ARG A 102 -3.45 11.55 -8.58
N LEU A 103 -2.97 12.66 -8.03
CA LEU A 103 -3.31 13.18 -6.71
C LEU A 103 -4.08 14.51 -6.83
N PRO A 104 -4.93 14.85 -5.84
CA PRO A 104 -5.23 14.05 -4.65
C PRO A 104 -6.28 12.95 -4.93
N VAL A 105 -6.28 11.90 -4.13
CA VAL A 105 -7.43 10.97 -4.05
C VAL A 105 -8.51 11.64 -3.21
N ILE A 106 -9.67 11.89 -3.82
CA ILE A 106 -10.80 12.54 -3.15
C ILE A 106 -11.47 11.55 -2.19
N ASN A 107 -11.66 11.97 -0.95
CA ASN A 107 -12.46 11.25 0.04
C ASN A 107 -13.95 11.41 -0.27
N LEU A 108 -14.64 10.30 -0.54
CA LEU A 108 -16.05 10.34 -0.96
C LEU A 108 -17.03 10.75 0.15
N LEU A 109 -16.60 10.74 1.42
CA LEU A 109 -17.47 11.11 2.54
C LEU A 109 -17.50 12.61 2.82
N ASN A 110 -16.39 13.31 2.58
CA ASN A 110 -16.22 14.72 2.96
C ASN A 110 -15.57 15.59 1.88
N GLU A 111 -15.34 15.04 0.69
CA GLU A 111 -14.80 15.70 -0.50
C GLU A 111 -13.38 16.27 -0.34
N GLN A 112 -12.68 15.91 0.73
CA GLN A 112 -11.31 16.36 0.96
C GLN A 112 -10.29 15.55 0.14
N GLY A 113 -9.26 16.23 -0.35
CA GLY A 113 -8.15 15.60 -1.06
C GLY A 113 -7.17 14.88 -0.10
N VAL A 114 -6.68 13.72 -0.51
CA VAL A 114 -5.62 12.96 0.17
C VAL A 114 -4.50 12.59 -0.80
N PRO A 115 -3.24 12.99 -0.55
CA PRO A 115 -2.78 13.85 0.54
C PRO A 115 -3.24 15.30 0.36
N ASP A 116 -3.32 16.04 1.45
CA ASP A 116 -3.70 17.46 1.41
C ASP A 116 -2.60 18.30 0.75
N GLY A 117 -2.98 19.28 -0.06
CA GLY A 117 -2.07 20.21 -0.74
C GLY A 117 -1.18 19.61 -1.84
N ILE A 118 -1.43 18.37 -2.29
CA ILE A 118 -0.66 17.72 -3.35
C ILE A 118 -1.57 17.42 -4.55
N GLU A 119 -1.29 18.10 -5.67
CA GLU A 119 -2.08 17.99 -6.90
C GLU A 119 -1.18 17.71 -8.10
N GLY A 120 -1.61 16.78 -8.96
CA GLY A 120 -0.90 16.46 -10.20
C GLY A 120 -0.65 14.96 -10.38
N GLU A 121 0.25 14.63 -11.30
CA GLU A 121 0.68 13.26 -11.56
C GLU A 121 2.07 13.05 -10.96
N TYR A 122 2.19 12.08 -10.05
CA TYR A 122 3.42 11.78 -9.33
C TYR A 122 3.79 10.31 -9.48
N SER A 123 5.08 10.02 -9.60
CA SER A 123 5.57 8.67 -9.36
C SER A 123 5.47 8.36 -7.86
N LEU A 124 5.24 7.09 -7.49
CA LEU A 124 5.36 6.68 -6.08
C LEU A 124 6.78 6.93 -5.53
N GLU A 125 7.79 7.02 -6.40
CA GLU A 125 9.15 7.41 -6.03
C GLU A 125 9.23 8.84 -5.47
N ASP A 126 8.38 9.75 -5.94
CA ASP A 126 8.38 11.14 -5.49
C ASP A 126 7.72 11.32 -4.11
N LEU A 127 7.01 10.30 -3.65
CA LEU A 127 6.19 10.36 -2.44
C LEU A 127 6.93 9.78 -1.22
N GLN A 128 6.64 10.40 -0.07
CA GLN A 128 7.03 9.89 1.25
C GLN A 128 6.15 8.69 1.64
N ALA A 129 6.68 7.82 2.51
CA ALA A 129 5.96 6.64 2.98
C ALA A 129 4.55 6.99 3.50
N GLU A 130 4.44 8.03 4.33
CA GLU A 130 3.16 8.49 4.87
C GLU A 130 2.16 8.86 3.77
N GLN A 131 2.60 9.58 2.74
CA GLN A 131 1.74 9.99 1.64
C GLN A 131 1.23 8.76 0.86
N ILE A 132 2.11 7.80 0.57
CA ILE A 132 1.75 6.56 -0.13
C ILE A 132 0.71 5.77 0.67
N PHE A 133 0.96 5.55 1.97
CA PHE A 133 0.03 4.79 2.79
C PHE A 133 -1.28 5.53 3.08
N LEU A 134 -1.27 6.87 3.14
CA LEU A 134 -2.50 7.66 3.23
C LEU A 134 -3.34 7.56 1.95
N VAL A 135 -2.71 7.58 0.78
CA VAL A 135 -3.38 7.33 -0.51
C VAL A 135 -4.01 5.94 -0.53
N ILE A 136 -3.25 4.91 -0.18
CA ILE A 136 -3.75 3.53 -0.12
C ILE A 136 -4.91 3.39 0.88
N TYR A 137 -4.76 3.99 2.07
CA TYR A 137 -5.80 4.04 3.09
C TYR A 137 -7.08 4.70 2.58
N GLN A 138 -6.95 5.81 1.84
CA GLN A 138 -8.10 6.53 1.28
C GLN A 138 -8.78 5.75 0.17
N VAL A 139 -8.02 5.13 -0.75
CA VAL A 139 -8.57 4.23 -1.78
C VAL A 139 -9.38 3.12 -1.12
N ARG A 140 -8.82 2.47 -0.10
CA ARG A 140 -9.52 1.46 0.70
C ARG A 140 -10.82 2.02 1.29
N ASN A 141 -10.78 3.17 1.94
CA ASN A 141 -11.99 3.74 2.54
C ASN A 141 -13.05 4.10 1.49
N ASN A 142 -12.65 4.59 0.32
CA ASN A 142 -13.59 4.84 -0.77
C ASN A 142 -14.25 3.54 -1.26
N LEU A 143 -13.55 2.40 -1.27
CA LEU A 143 -14.16 1.10 -1.61
C LEU A 143 -15.22 0.66 -0.58
N PHE A 144 -15.02 0.98 0.71
CA PHE A 144 -15.95 0.58 1.78
C PHE A 144 -17.09 1.57 2.01
N HIS A 145 -16.90 2.85 1.70
CA HIS A 145 -17.84 3.93 2.01
C HIS A 145 -18.42 4.63 0.79
N GLY A 146 -17.89 4.38 -0.41
CA GLY A 146 -18.44 4.90 -1.66
C GLY A 146 -19.82 4.31 -1.94
N ASN A 147 -20.74 5.16 -2.42
CA ASN A 147 -22.07 4.73 -2.82
C ASN A 147 -21.95 3.59 -3.85
N LYS A 148 -22.54 2.44 -3.50
CA LYS A 148 -22.83 1.25 -4.30
C LYS A 148 -22.02 1.12 -5.59
N ASP A 149 -21.05 0.24 -5.51
CA ASP A 149 -20.29 -0.35 -6.61
C ASP A 149 -18.99 0.41 -7.00
N PRO A 150 -17.85 0.07 -6.34
CA PRO A 150 -16.54 0.59 -6.73
C PRO A 150 -16.12 0.17 -8.15
N PHE A 151 -16.84 -0.74 -8.80
CA PHE A 151 -16.55 -1.23 -10.14
C PHE A 151 -17.08 -0.30 -11.25
N THR A 152 -17.82 0.76 -10.92
CA THR A 152 -18.30 1.74 -11.92
C THR A 152 -17.25 2.79 -12.30
N ASN A 153 -16.20 2.97 -11.48
CA ASN A 153 -15.16 3.96 -11.72
C ASN A 153 -13.83 3.27 -12.09
N GLU A 154 -13.45 3.37 -13.36
CA GLU A 154 -12.19 2.79 -13.89
C GLU A 154 -10.95 3.28 -13.12
N ARG A 155 -10.98 4.52 -12.61
CA ARG A 155 -9.93 5.05 -11.72
C ARG A 155 -9.76 4.19 -10.47
N ASP A 156 -10.86 3.84 -9.80
CA ASP A 156 -10.83 3.11 -8.53
C ASP A 156 -10.46 1.64 -8.75
N ARG A 157 -10.87 1.06 -9.88
CA ARG A 157 -10.42 -0.26 -10.33
C ARG A 157 -8.90 -0.29 -10.57
N ARG A 158 -8.36 0.72 -11.26
CA ARG A 158 -6.92 0.85 -11.53
C ARG A 158 -6.11 1.06 -10.26
N LEU A 159 -6.56 1.96 -9.37
CA LEU A 159 -5.94 2.19 -8.07
C LEU A 159 -5.98 0.94 -7.19
N SER A 160 -7.07 0.17 -7.23
CA SER A 160 -7.15 -1.11 -6.50
C SER A 160 -6.18 -2.15 -7.05
N ARG A 161 -6.00 -2.22 -8.38
CA ARG A 161 -5.02 -3.14 -9.00
C ARG A 161 -3.57 -2.78 -8.66
N VAL A 162 -3.22 -1.50 -8.79
CA VAL A 162 -1.90 -0.99 -8.36
C VAL A 162 -1.71 -1.23 -6.86
N GLY A 163 -2.73 -0.92 -6.06
CA GLY A 163 -2.76 -1.14 -4.63
C GLY A 163 -2.59 -2.60 -4.24
N SER A 164 -3.25 -3.55 -4.94
CA SER A 164 -3.11 -4.98 -4.67
C SER A 164 -1.69 -5.45 -4.87
N TRP A 165 -1.06 -5.04 -5.99
CA TRP A 165 0.30 -5.45 -6.30
C TRP A 165 1.30 -4.87 -5.31
N PHE A 166 1.21 -3.55 -5.10
CA PHE A 166 2.06 -2.87 -4.15
C PHE A 166 1.96 -3.49 -2.76
N MET A 167 0.73 -3.65 -2.24
CA MET A 167 0.51 -4.16 -0.89
C MET A 167 0.94 -5.61 -0.74
N LEU A 168 0.70 -6.46 -1.74
CA LEU A 168 1.09 -7.87 -1.67
C LEU A 168 2.62 -8.01 -1.59
N ILE A 169 3.34 -7.33 -2.48
CA ILE A 169 4.82 -7.38 -2.53
C ILE A 169 5.40 -6.77 -1.25
N PHE A 170 4.90 -5.60 -0.85
CA PHE A 170 5.33 -4.91 0.36
C PHE A 170 5.14 -5.76 1.62
N LEU A 171 3.96 -6.38 1.79
CA LEU A 171 3.66 -7.18 2.98
C LEU A 171 4.46 -8.47 3.04
N SER A 172 4.70 -9.12 1.90
CA SER A 172 5.57 -10.29 1.83
C SER A 172 6.98 -9.92 2.29
N ALA A 173 7.55 -8.83 1.76
CA ALA A 173 8.87 -8.35 2.17
C ALA A 173 8.91 -7.96 3.66
N LEU A 174 7.89 -7.25 4.14
CA LEU A 174 7.78 -6.80 5.53
C LEU A 174 7.74 -8.00 6.49
N LEU A 175 6.94 -9.02 6.17
CA LEU A 175 6.81 -10.19 7.03
C LEU A 175 8.08 -11.04 7.08
N SER A 176 8.80 -11.21 5.97
CA SER A 176 10.08 -11.92 5.94
C SER A 176 11.12 -11.25 6.84
N HIS A 177 11.18 -9.91 6.83
CA HIS A 177 12.12 -9.14 7.66
C HIS A 177 11.79 -9.15 9.15
N THR A 178 10.52 -9.38 9.53
CA THR A 178 10.13 -9.39 10.96
C THR A 178 10.60 -10.60 11.76
N TYR A 179 10.84 -11.74 11.10
CA TYR A 179 11.10 -13.01 11.78
C TYR A 179 12.47 -13.65 11.50
N GLY A 180 13.26 -13.09 10.58
CA GLY A 180 14.49 -13.75 10.11
C GLY A 180 14.22 -15.06 9.35
N GLU A 181 12.97 -15.30 8.98
CA GLU A 181 12.55 -16.35 8.06
C GLU A 181 12.33 -15.70 6.69
N GLU A 182 12.98 -16.22 5.64
CA GLU A 182 12.54 -15.92 4.27
C GLU A 182 11.15 -16.52 4.08
N LEU A 183 10.11 -15.70 4.21
CA LEU A 183 8.80 -16.07 3.68
C LEU A 183 8.88 -15.83 2.17
N ASP A 184 9.28 -16.87 1.44
CA ASP A 184 8.98 -16.98 0.01
C ASP A 184 7.45 -17.11 -0.13
N ALA A 185 6.76 -15.98 0.02
CA ALA A 185 5.36 -15.85 -0.35
C ALA A 185 5.18 -15.90 -1.88
N LEU A 186 6.30 -15.85 -2.61
CA LEU A 186 6.40 -15.75 -4.04
C LEU A 186 7.44 -16.74 -4.53
N ASP A 187 7.03 -17.76 -5.26
CA ASP A 187 7.96 -18.65 -5.96
C ASP A 187 8.71 -17.92 -7.09
N ASP A 188 9.75 -18.54 -7.66
CA ASP A 188 10.58 -17.96 -8.72
C ASP A 188 9.74 -17.48 -9.93
N GLU A 189 8.64 -18.18 -10.22
CA GLU A 189 7.71 -17.82 -11.29
C GLU A 189 6.96 -16.53 -10.93
N GLN A 190 6.48 -16.40 -9.70
CA GLN A 190 5.81 -15.23 -9.16
C GLN A 190 6.74 -14.02 -8.98
N GLN A 191 8.00 -14.24 -8.61
CA GLN A 191 9.03 -13.19 -8.58
C GLN A 191 9.35 -12.69 -9.99
N GLN A 192 9.44 -13.59 -10.96
CA GLN A 192 9.61 -13.23 -12.37
C GLN A 192 8.37 -12.54 -12.93
N GLU A 193 7.18 -12.93 -12.47
CA GLU A 193 5.92 -12.31 -12.83
C GLU A 193 5.81 -10.89 -12.25
N ILE A 194 6.32 -10.61 -11.05
CA ILE A 194 6.40 -9.25 -10.50
C ILE A 194 7.26 -8.34 -11.39
N LYS A 195 8.44 -8.81 -11.80
CA LYS A 195 9.31 -8.09 -12.76
C LYS A 195 8.60 -7.86 -14.09
N ASN A 196 7.86 -8.87 -14.57
CA ASN A 196 7.07 -8.75 -15.80
C ASN A 196 5.86 -7.81 -15.63
N VAL A 197 5.23 -7.77 -14.45
CA VAL A 197 4.06 -6.95 -14.13
C VAL A 197 4.43 -5.49 -13.93
N ALA A 198 5.58 -5.18 -13.32
CA ALA A 198 6.12 -3.83 -13.33
C ALA A 198 6.34 -3.35 -14.78
N HIS A 199 6.83 -4.25 -15.65
CA HIS A 199 6.94 -3.99 -17.08
C HIS A 199 5.57 -3.86 -17.81
N ILE A 200 4.55 -4.62 -17.42
CA ILE A 200 3.18 -4.53 -17.96
C ILE A 200 2.46 -3.27 -17.48
N ALA A 201 2.56 -2.92 -16.19
CA ALA A 201 2.02 -1.67 -15.64
C ALA A 201 2.64 -0.48 -16.38
N LYS A 202 3.97 -0.48 -16.57
CA LYS A 202 4.68 0.50 -17.38
C LYS A 202 4.15 0.58 -18.83
N ARG A 203 3.95 -0.56 -19.49
CA ARG A 203 3.41 -0.63 -20.88
C ARG A 203 1.93 -0.24 -21.00
N SER A 204 1.09 -0.58 -20.01
CA SER A 204 -0.32 -0.18 -19.97
C SER A 204 -0.47 1.32 -19.73
N LEU A 205 0.45 1.93 -18.98
CA LEU A 205 0.54 3.38 -18.78
C LEU A 205 1.02 4.11 -20.06
N GLU A 206 1.97 3.53 -20.80
CA GLU A 206 2.50 4.10 -22.04
C GLU A 206 1.50 4.05 -23.22
N LYS A 207 0.68 3.00 -23.30
CA LYS A 207 -0.32 2.83 -24.38
C LYS A 207 -1.56 3.72 -24.24
N GLU A 208 -1.76 4.36 -23.10
CA GLU A 208 -2.93 5.20 -22.80
C GLU A 208 -2.63 6.70 -22.82
N GLN A 209 -1.41 7.12 -23.18
CA GLN A 209 -1.23 8.49 -23.63
C GLN A 209 -2.08 8.67 -24.90
N PRO A 210 -3.11 9.54 -24.92
CA PRO A 210 -3.69 9.92 -26.19
C PRO A 210 -2.52 10.44 -27.02
N ALA A 211 -2.36 9.90 -28.25
CA ALA A 211 -1.44 10.47 -29.21
C ALA A 211 -1.69 11.98 -29.21
N SER A 212 -0.78 12.75 -28.62
CA SER A 212 -0.89 14.20 -28.60
C SER A 212 -1.03 14.60 -30.05
N SER A 213 -2.16 15.20 -30.38
CA SER A 213 -2.53 15.73 -31.68
C SER A 213 -1.32 16.35 -32.38
N ILE A 214 -0.71 15.58 -33.27
CA ILE A 214 0.12 16.08 -34.36
C ILE A 214 -0.82 16.09 -35.55
N ASP A 215 -1.43 17.26 -35.78
CA ASP A 215 -1.51 17.93 -37.07
C ASP A 215 -2.48 19.11 -36.92
N GLU A 216 -1.94 20.23 -36.44
CA GLU A 216 -2.42 21.54 -36.89
C GLU A 216 -1.75 21.81 -38.25
N SER A 217 -2.53 21.64 -39.31
CA SER A 217 -2.29 22.21 -40.64
C SER A 217 -3.60 22.74 -41.19
#